data_AF-A0A7S4QQL0-F1
#
_entry.id   AF-A0A7S4QQL0-F1
#
_cell.length_a   1.000
_cell.length_b   1.000
_cell.length_c   1.000
_cell.angle_alpha   90.00
_cell.angle_beta   90.00
_cell.angle_gamma   90.00
#
_symmetry.space_group_name_H-M   'P 1'
#
loop_
_entity.id
_entity.type
_entity.pdbx_description
1 polymer ?
#
loop_
_entity_poly.entity_id
_entity_poly.type
_entity_poly.pdbx_seq_one_letter_code
_entity_poly.pdbx_strand_id
1 'polypeptide(L)'
;MRFNPEASWGGNAGLGIARDALEEVKKKHPEISYADLYTYAGVVAIEEAGGPVIPFRLGRTDCEDGSTSPPDGRLPGADCGSSAKTTQHVRDVFYRMGFNDREIVALLGAHALGRCHTDASGYWGPWTFAENTMSNEYFRLLVEERWSLKNTHEGKPWDGPDQYEDSTGQLMMLP
;
A
#
# COMPACT_ATOMS: atom_id res chain seq x y z
N MET A 1 -8.43 11.37 -4.13
CA MET A 1 -7.61 10.52 -5.03
C MET A 1 -8.00 10.51 -6.52
N ARG A 2 -9.23 10.91 -6.92
CA ARG A 2 -9.61 10.94 -8.37
C ARG A 2 -9.09 12.17 -9.11
N PHE A 3 -9.06 13.31 -8.42
CA PHE A 3 -8.73 14.60 -9.01
C PHE A 3 -7.40 15.15 -8.52
N ASN A 4 -6.82 16.06 -9.30
CA ASN A 4 -5.65 16.84 -8.90
C ASN A 4 -6.01 17.87 -7.82
N PRO A 5 -5.09 18.19 -6.89
CA PRO A 5 -3.68 17.76 -6.88
C PRO A 5 -3.43 16.36 -6.32
N GLU A 6 -4.37 15.76 -5.57
CA GLU A 6 -4.13 14.50 -4.86
C GLU A 6 -3.83 13.31 -5.79
N ALA A 7 -4.49 13.24 -6.94
CA ALA A 7 -4.28 12.16 -7.91
C ALA A 7 -2.84 12.06 -8.44
N SER A 8 -2.07 13.15 -8.34
CA SER A 8 -0.69 13.26 -8.83
C SER A 8 0.37 13.29 -7.73
N TRP A 9 0.02 13.14 -6.45
CA TRP A 9 1.03 13.05 -5.39
C TRP A 9 1.86 11.79 -5.50
N GLY A 10 3.13 11.86 -5.07
CA GLY A 10 4.06 10.74 -5.15
C GLY A 10 3.55 9.48 -4.47
N GLY A 11 2.89 9.61 -3.31
CA GLY A 11 2.29 8.47 -2.59
C GLY A 11 1.13 7.78 -3.32
N ASN A 12 0.60 8.40 -4.38
CA ASN A 12 -0.49 7.85 -5.20
C ASN A 12 -0.02 7.40 -6.59
N ALA A 13 1.29 7.39 -6.84
CA ALA A 13 1.86 6.88 -8.09
C ALA A 13 1.42 5.43 -8.35
N GLY A 14 1.11 5.11 -9.61
CA GLY A 14 0.57 3.81 -10.02
C GLY A 14 -0.95 3.63 -9.85
N LEU A 15 -1.61 4.37 -8.95
CA LEU A 15 -3.07 4.21 -8.71
C LEU A 15 -3.94 4.59 -9.90
N GLY A 16 -3.41 5.28 -10.91
CA GLY A 16 -4.11 5.53 -12.19
C GLY A 16 -4.57 4.23 -12.86
N ILE A 17 -3.73 3.19 -12.84
CA ILE A 17 -4.02 1.88 -13.43
C ILE A 17 -5.26 1.26 -12.76
N ALA A 18 -5.33 1.33 -11.43
CA ALA A 18 -6.46 0.81 -10.68
C ALA A 18 -7.76 1.61 -10.92
N ARG A 19 -7.65 2.95 -11.03
CA ARG A 19 -8.80 3.80 -11.36
C ARG A 19 -9.37 3.45 -12.74
N ASP A 20 -8.50 3.34 -13.75
CA ASP A 20 -8.89 3.02 -15.12
C ASP A 20 -9.56 1.63 -15.22
N ALA A 21 -9.04 0.65 -14.47
CA ALA A 21 -9.63 -0.69 -14.40
C ALA A 21 -11.07 -0.69 -13.84
N LEU A 22 -11.38 0.22 -12.92
CA LEU A 22 -12.71 0.34 -12.30
C LEU A 22 -13.71 1.13 -13.15
N GLU A 23 -13.28 1.83 -14.21
CA GLU A 23 -14.19 2.59 -15.07
C GLU A 23 -15.24 1.71 -15.75
N GLU A 24 -14.90 0.47 -16.13
CA GLU A 24 -15.86 -0.47 -16.72
C GLU A 24 -16.94 -0.90 -15.72
N VAL A 25 -16.59 -1.02 -14.43
CA VAL A 25 -17.56 -1.29 -13.36
C VAL A 25 -18.46 -0.07 -13.17
N LYS A 26 -17.85 1.12 -13.12
CA LYS A 26 -18.60 2.38 -12.99
C LYS A 26 -19.58 2.62 -14.13
N LYS A 27 -19.21 2.31 -15.38
CA LYS A 27 -20.10 2.43 -16.55
C LYS A 27 -21.35 1.54 -16.42
N LYS A 28 -21.19 0.34 -15.86
CA LYS A 28 -22.30 -0.61 -15.63
C LYS A 28 -23.16 -0.23 -14.44
N HIS A 29 -22.57 0.47 -13.47
CA HIS A 29 -23.21 0.89 -12.22
C HIS A 29 -23.08 2.41 -12.04
N PRO A 30 -23.73 3.24 -12.89
CA PRO A 30 -23.64 4.68 -12.77
C PRO A 30 -24.13 5.21 -11.41
N GLU A 31 -24.96 4.45 -10.69
CA GLU A 31 -25.53 4.77 -9.39
C GLU A 31 -24.54 4.74 -8.22
N ILE A 32 -23.46 3.96 -8.28
CA ILE A 32 -22.46 3.92 -7.19
C ILE A 32 -21.52 5.12 -7.32
N SER A 33 -21.26 5.86 -6.24
CA SER A 33 -20.23 6.92 -6.27
C SER A 33 -18.85 6.32 -6.53
N TYR A 34 -17.94 7.08 -7.14
CA TYR A 34 -16.53 6.67 -7.22
C TYR A 34 -15.92 6.50 -5.82
N ALA A 35 -16.31 7.33 -4.86
CA ALA A 35 -15.88 7.22 -3.48
C ALA A 35 -16.24 5.85 -2.85
N ASP A 36 -17.47 5.36 -3.05
CA ASP A 36 -17.85 4.02 -2.60
C ASP A 36 -17.25 2.93 -3.47
N LEU A 37 -17.19 3.10 -4.79
CA LEU A 37 -16.62 2.12 -5.71
C LEU A 37 -15.17 1.77 -5.37
N TYR A 38 -14.32 2.78 -5.16
CA TYR A 38 -12.90 2.55 -4.85
C TYR A 38 -12.70 1.86 -3.51
N THR A 39 -13.48 2.22 -2.50
CA THR A 39 -13.39 1.60 -1.18
C THR A 39 -13.98 0.19 -1.15
N TYR A 40 -15.08 -0.03 -1.88
CA TYR A 40 -15.69 -1.35 -2.02
C TYR A 40 -14.83 -2.31 -2.82
N ALA A 41 -14.16 -1.84 -3.89
CA ALA A 41 -13.21 -2.64 -4.64
C ALA A 41 -12.09 -3.20 -3.75
N GLY A 42 -11.60 -2.42 -2.77
CA GLY A 42 -10.64 -2.90 -1.77
C GLY A 42 -11.20 -3.99 -0.86
N VAL A 43 -12.46 -3.87 -0.44
CA VAL A 43 -13.14 -4.91 0.36
C VAL A 43 -13.26 -6.21 -0.43
N VAL A 44 -13.75 -6.14 -1.67
CA VAL A 44 -13.87 -7.31 -2.55
C VAL A 44 -12.50 -7.93 -2.81
N ALA A 45 -11.45 -7.13 -3.03
CA ALA A 45 -10.10 -7.64 -3.24
C ALA A 45 -9.58 -8.44 -2.03
N ILE A 46 -9.88 -8.00 -0.80
CA ILE A 46 -9.50 -8.74 0.41
C ILE A 46 -10.25 -10.08 0.49
N GLU A 47 -11.54 -10.08 0.20
CA GLU A 47 -12.37 -11.30 0.22
C GLU A 47 -11.90 -12.31 -0.85
N GLU A 48 -11.65 -11.85 -2.07
CA GLU A 48 -11.15 -12.68 -3.18
C GLU A 48 -9.74 -13.23 -2.91
N ALA A 49 -8.92 -12.52 -2.13
CA ALA A 49 -7.61 -13.00 -1.69
C ALA A 49 -7.69 -14.03 -0.54
N GLY A 50 -8.89 -14.49 -0.16
CA GLY A 50 -9.11 -15.42 0.95
C GLY A 50 -9.12 -14.76 2.32
N GLY A 51 -9.22 -13.43 2.38
CA GLY A 51 -9.39 -12.67 3.60
C GLY A 51 -10.78 -12.79 4.21
N PRO A 52 -11.03 -12.12 5.35
CA PRO A 52 -12.33 -12.13 6.00
C PRO A 52 -13.38 -11.37 5.17
N VAL A 53 -14.64 -11.75 5.34
CA VAL A 53 -15.78 -10.94 4.87
C VAL A 53 -15.83 -9.64 5.67
N ILE A 54 -15.77 -8.50 4.98
CA ILE A 54 -15.75 -7.17 5.63
C ILE A 54 -17.12 -6.51 5.42
N PRO A 55 -17.88 -6.25 6.51
CA PRO A 55 -19.13 -5.51 6.39
C PRO A 55 -18.90 -4.13 5.78
N PHE A 56 -19.51 -3.88 4.62
CA PHE A 56 -19.40 -2.61 3.91
C PHE A 56 -20.71 -1.83 3.99
N ARG A 57 -20.59 -0.49 4.11
CA ARG A 57 -21.72 0.44 4.09
C ARG A 57 -21.50 1.48 3.02
N LEU A 58 -22.47 1.56 2.11
CA LEU A 58 -22.57 2.60 1.09
C LEU A 58 -23.02 3.93 1.72
N GLY A 59 -22.80 5.02 0.99
CA GLY A 59 -23.28 6.36 1.33
C GLY A 59 -22.27 7.49 1.11
N ARG A 60 -21.07 7.20 0.61
CA ARG A 60 -20.12 8.27 0.27
C ARG A 60 -20.60 8.95 -1.01
N THR A 61 -20.48 10.27 -1.05
CA THR A 61 -20.80 11.07 -2.24
C THR A 61 -19.53 11.49 -2.94
N ASP A 62 -19.60 11.64 -4.27
CA ASP A 62 -18.48 12.14 -5.04
C ASP A 62 -18.32 13.65 -4.86
N CYS A 63 -17.07 14.09 -4.72
CA CYS A 63 -16.73 15.49 -4.96
C CYS A 63 -16.76 15.78 -6.47
N GLU A 64 -17.01 17.04 -6.83
CA GLU A 64 -17.01 17.49 -8.22
C GLU A 64 -15.60 17.67 -8.77
N ASP A 65 -14.66 18.09 -7.92
CA ASP A 65 -13.26 18.33 -8.27
C ASP A 65 -12.33 18.05 -7.07
N GLY A 66 -11.05 18.41 -7.22
CA GLY A 66 -10.03 18.20 -6.19
C GLY A 66 -9.84 19.36 -5.21
N SER A 67 -10.77 20.33 -5.15
CA SER A 67 -10.69 21.48 -4.23
C SER A 67 -10.63 21.09 -2.75
N THR A 68 -11.12 19.89 -2.41
CA THR A 68 -11.11 19.31 -1.06
C THR A 68 -9.96 18.31 -0.83
N SER A 69 -9.01 18.22 -1.77
CA SER A 69 -7.83 17.39 -1.62
C SER A 69 -7.09 17.77 -0.33
N PRO A 70 -6.63 16.79 0.48
CA PRO A 70 -5.79 17.10 1.63
C PRO A 70 -4.46 17.77 1.19
N PRO A 71 -3.62 18.23 2.12
CA PRO A 71 -2.21 18.48 1.84
C PRO A 71 -1.47 17.17 1.54
N ASP A 72 -0.44 17.27 0.68
CA ASP A 72 0.52 16.19 0.44
C ASP A 72 1.34 15.87 1.72
N GLY A 73 2.04 14.73 1.73
CA GLY A 73 2.94 14.34 2.82
C GLY A 73 2.22 13.86 4.08
N ARG A 74 0.97 13.41 3.96
CA ARG A 74 0.18 12.89 5.09
C ARG A 74 0.23 11.38 5.26
N LEU A 75 0.89 10.67 4.35
CA LEU A 75 1.08 9.22 4.38
C LEU A 75 2.43 8.86 5.04
N PRO A 76 2.56 7.68 5.68
CA PRO A 76 3.80 7.25 6.29
C PRO A 76 4.88 6.99 5.20
N GLY A 77 6.07 7.52 5.41
CA GLY A 77 7.25 7.20 4.60
C GLY A 77 7.87 5.86 5.00
N ALA A 78 8.37 5.12 4.01
CA ALA A 78 9.05 3.83 4.21
C ALA A 78 10.45 3.96 4.83
N ASP A 79 11.12 5.10 4.68
CA ASP A 79 12.43 5.34 5.29
C ASP A 79 12.57 6.80 5.75
N CYS A 80 12.93 6.97 7.02
CA CYS A 80 13.23 8.26 7.66
C CYS A 80 14.71 8.36 8.09
N GLY A 81 15.59 7.60 7.45
CA GLY A 81 17.05 7.56 7.65
C GLY A 81 17.51 6.70 8.82
N SER A 82 16.59 6.03 9.52
CA SER A 82 16.88 4.99 10.52
C SER A 82 15.60 4.30 10.97
N SER A 83 15.66 3.02 11.31
CA SER A 83 14.50 2.27 11.82
C SER A 83 13.80 2.94 13.01
N ALA A 84 14.55 3.55 13.94
CA ALA A 84 13.95 4.28 15.07
C ALA A 84 13.12 5.50 14.62
N LYS A 85 13.63 6.28 13.67
CA LYS A 85 12.89 7.43 13.10
C LYS A 85 11.72 6.97 12.25
N THR A 86 11.88 5.94 11.42
CA THR A 86 10.81 5.37 10.60
C THR A 86 9.68 4.86 11.49
N THR A 87 10.00 4.09 12.52
CA THR A 87 9.01 3.58 13.49
C THR A 87 8.26 4.72 14.18
N GLN A 88 8.97 5.76 14.63
CA GLN A 88 8.30 6.92 15.25
C GLN A 88 7.42 7.67 14.24
N HIS A 89 7.90 7.87 13.02
CA HIS A 89 7.15 8.54 11.97
C HIS A 89 5.84 7.79 11.62
N VAL A 90 5.90 6.46 11.50
CA VAL A 90 4.72 5.62 11.30
C VAL A 90 3.72 5.84 12.44
N ARG A 91 4.16 5.79 13.70
CA ARG A 91 3.29 6.08 14.85
C ARG A 91 2.69 7.47 14.78
N ASP A 92 3.48 8.50 14.52
CA ASP A 92 3.00 9.89 14.49
C ASP A 92 1.89 10.09 13.44
N VAL A 93 2.03 9.47 12.27
CA VAL A 93 1.04 9.53 11.19
C VAL A 93 -0.25 8.82 11.59
N PHE A 94 -0.16 7.58 12.06
CA PHE A 94 -1.34 6.77 12.39
C PHE A 94 -2.03 7.19 13.69
N TYR A 95 -1.29 7.70 14.68
CA TYR A 95 -1.86 8.25 15.91
C TYR A 95 -2.75 9.46 15.62
N ARG A 96 -2.36 10.31 14.67
CA ARG A 96 -3.21 11.41 14.17
C ARG A 96 -4.51 10.90 13.52
N MET A 97 -4.49 9.68 12.99
CA MET A 97 -5.66 9.02 12.40
C MET A 97 -6.49 8.23 13.42
N GLY A 98 -6.06 8.19 14.69
CA GLY A 98 -6.80 7.55 15.78
C GLY A 98 -6.49 6.08 16.01
N PHE A 99 -5.46 5.53 15.38
CA PHE A 99 -5.06 4.13 15.56
C PHE A 99 -4.09 3.97 16.74
N ASN A 100 -4.18 2.86 17.47
CA ASN A 100 -3.16 2.46 18.45
C ASN A 100 -2.11 1.53 17.81
N ASP A 101 -1.02 1.25 18.54
CA ASP A 101 0.08 0.39 18.06
C ASP A 101 -0.39 -0.97 17.50
N ARG A 102 -1.38 -1.61 18.15
CA ARG A 102 -1.90 -2.91 17.68
C ARG A 102 -2.60 -2.78 16.34
N GLU A 103 -3.39 -1.73 16.16
CA GLU A 103 -4.11 -1.46 14.91
C GLU A 103 -3.16 -1.06 13.79
N ILE A 104 -2.11 -0.29 14.11
CA ILE A 104 -1.04 0.05 13.17
C ILE A 104 -0.37 -1.22 12.65
N VAL A 105 0.07 -2.11 13.54
CA VAL A 105 0.69 -3.39 13.15
C VAL A 105 -0.27 -4.23 12.30
N ALA A 106 -1.56 -4.26 12.66
CA ALA A 106 -2.56 -4.97 11.88
C ALA A 106 -2.72 -4.38 10.45
N LEU A 107 -2.73 -3.05 10.31
CA LEU A 107 -2.81 -2.38 9.00
C LEU A 107 -1.56 -2.58 8.16
N LEU A 108 -0.37 -2.56 8.76
CA LEU A 108 0.89 -2.87 8.06
C LEU A 108 0.92 -4.32 7.53
N GLY A 109 0.12 -5.20 8.13
CA GLY A 109 -0.12 -6.56 7.62
C GLY A 109 -0.75 -6.61 6.22
N ALA A 110 -1.26 -5.48 5.69
CA ALA A 110 -1.70 -5.39 4.29
C ALA A 110 -0.58 -5.72 3.29
N HIS A 111 0.69 -5.57 3.67
CA HIS A 111 1.84 -6.04 2.88
C HIS A 111 1.88 -7.57 2.70
N ALA A 112 0.98 -8.34 3.31
CA ALA A 112 0.74 -9.73 2.92
C ALA A 112 0.31 -9.86 1.44
N LEU A 113 -0.24 -8.79 0.86
CA LEU A 113 -0.69 -8.72 -0.52
C LEU A 113 0.20 -7.82 -1.39
N GLY A 114 0.39 -8.25 -2.63
CA GLY A 114 1.04 -7.50 -3.68
C GLY A 114 2.55 -7.34 -3.51
N ARG A 115 3.06 -6.25 -4.08
CA ARG A 115 4.49 -5.96 -4.17
C ARG A 115 4.77 -4.49 -4.42
N CYS A 116 6.04 -4.10 -4.28
CA CYS A 116 6.55 -2.82 -4.75
C CYS A 116 7.00 -2.89 -6.21
N HIS A 117 6.83 -1.75 -6.90
CA HIS A 117 7.32 -1.51 -8.26
C HIS A 117 8.18 -0.24 -8.30
N THR A 118 9.28 -0.30 -9.08
CA THR A 118 10.28 0.77 -9.15
C THR A 118 9.74 2.04 -9.81
N ASP A 119 8.81 1.91 -10.76
CA ASP A 119 8.15 3.01 -11.46
C ASP A 119 7.06 3.71 -10.61
N ALA A 120 6.59 3.08 -9.54
CA ALA A 120 5.64 3.68 -8.60
C ALA A 120 6.33 4.25 -7.36
N SER A 121 7.23 3.48 -6.73
CA SER A 121 7.76 3.78 -5.39
C SER A 121 9.29 3.83 -5.31
N GLY A 122 9.99 3.40 -6.37
CA GLY A 122 11.43 3.16 -6.35
C GLY A 122 11.84 1.82 -5.73
N TYR A 123 11.02 1.23 -4.86
CA TYR A 123 11.26 -0.09 -4.27
C TYR A 123 10.89 -1.22 -5.23
N TRP A 124 11.46 -2.40 -5.03
CA TRP A 124 11.17 -3.58 -5.85
C TRP A 124 11.01 -4.85 -5.03
N GLY A 125 9.98 -5.63 -5.39
CA GLY A 125 9.82 -6.99 -4.93
C GLY A 125 8.56 -7.20 -4.10
N PRO A 126 8.15 -8.47 -3.91
CA PRO A 126 7.04 -8.81 -3.04
C PRO A 126 7.52 -9.02 -1.60
N TRP A 127 6.59 -8.90 -0.64
CA TRP A 127 6.88 -9.23 0.75
C TRP A 127 6.65 -10.72 1.08
N THR A 128 5.86 -11.42 0.26
CA THR A 128 5.56 -12.84 0.42
C THR A 128 5.65 -13.56 -0.93
N PHE A 129 5.78 -14.89 -0.92
CA PHE A 129 5.78 -15.69 -2.16
C PHE A 129 4.39 -15.81 -2.81
N ALA A 130 3.32 -15.58 -2.03
CA ALA A 130 1.94 -15.70 -2.46
C ALA A 130 1.27 -14.31 -2.49
N GLU A 131 1.70 -13.47 -3.44
CA GLU A 131 1.32 -12.06 -3.54
C GLU A 131 -0.20 -11.80 -3.59
N ASN A 132 -1.01 -12.78 -3.99
CA ASN A 132 -2.45 -12.65 -4.12
C ASN A 132 -3.24 -13.37 -3.02
N THR A 133 -2.59 -13.82 -1.95
CA THR A 133 -3.22 -14.59 -0.88
C THR A 133 -3.07 -13.88 0.46
N MET A 134 -4.19 -13.52 1.08
CA MET A 134 -4.20 -12.95 2.42
C MET A 134 -3.83 -14.04 3.43
N SER A 135 -2.67 -13.89 4.07
CA SER A 135 -2.13 -14.89 4.99
C SER A 135 -1.28 -14.24 6.08
N ASN A 136 -0.83 -15.04 7.04
CA ASN A 136 0.07 -14.58 8.10
C ASN A 136 1.55 -14.63 7.68
N GLU A 137 1.85 -14.94 6.41
CA GLU A 137 3.22 -15.13 5.92
C GLU A 137 4.06 -13.87 6.01
N TYR A 138 3.47 -12.68 5.81
CA TYR A 138 4.19 -11.41 5.99
C TYR A 138 4.86 -11.32 7.37
N PHE A 139 4.10 -11.58 8.44
CA PHE A 139 4.63 -11.52 9.80
C PHE A 139 5.61 -12.66 10.10
N ARG A 140 5.34 -13.86 9.56
CA ARG A 140 6.23 -15.01 9.72
C ARG A 140 7.59 -14.73 9.09
N LEU A 141 7.61 -14.35 7.82
CA LEU A 141 8.82 -14.05 7.05
C LEU A 141 9.57 -12.84 7.63
N LEU A 142 8.86 -11.80 8.08
CA LEU A 142 9.49 -10.64 8.73
C LEU A 142 10.37 -11.02 9.92
N VAL A 143 9.96 -12.02 10.72
CA VAL A 143 10.66 -12.42 11.94
C VAL A 143 11.60 -13.59 11.73
N GLU A 144 11.27 -14.53 10.85
CA GLU A 144 12.00 -15.78 10.66
C GLU A 144 13.13 -15.67 9.63
N GLU A 145 12.99 -14.80 8.63
CA GLU A 145 14.01 -14.62 7.61
C GLU A 145 15.18 -13.75 8.09
N ARG A 146 16.33 -13.95 7.44
CA ARG A 146 17.47 -13.06 7.59
C ARG A 146 17.46 -12.03 6.47
N TRP A 147 17.39 -10.77 6.88
CA TRP A 147 17.34 -9.63 5.99
C TRP A 147 18.71 -8.98 5.84
N SER A 148 19.12 -8.71 4.61
CA SER A 148 20.30 -7.91 4.29
C SER A 148 19.93 -6.74 3.39
N LEU A 149 20.67 -5.64 3.47
CA LEU A 149 20.48 -4.53 2.54
C LEU A 149 20.67 -5.01 1.10
N LYS A 150 19.75 -4.60 0.24
CA LYS A 150 19.80 -4.84 -1.20
C LYS A 150 20.92 -4.02 -1.81
N ASN A 151 21.82 -4.71 -2.50
CA ASN A 151 22.95 -4.07 -3.18
C ASN A 151 22.92 -4.24 -4.70
N THR A 152 22.12 -5.18 -5.21
CA THR A 152 22.03 -5.44 -6.65
C THR A 152 20.60 -5.76 -7.09
N HIS A 153 20.28 -5.44 -8.34
CA HIS A 153 19.03 -5.81 -8.99
C HIS A 153 19.31 -6.16 -10.45
N GLU A 154 18.85 -7.34 -10.89
CA GLU A 154 19.06 -7.85 -12.26
C GLU A 154 20.55 -7.81 -12.71
N GLY A 155 21.47 -8.13 -11.80
CA GLY A 155 22.91 -8.16 -12.08
C GLY A 155 23.58 -6.78 -12.15
N LYS A 156 22.86 -5.70 -11.86
CA LYS A 156 23.39 -4.34 -11.77
C LYS A 156 23.43 -3.86 -10.32
N PRO A 157 24.30 -2.89 -9.97
CA PRO A 157 24.21 -2.20 -8.69
C PRO A 157 22.80 -1.63 -8.48
N TRP A 158 22.27 -1.79 -7.27
CA TRP A 158 20.99 -1.22 -6.89
C TRP A 158 21.10 0.31 -6.81
N ASP A 159 20.19 1.01 -7.48
CA ASP A 159 20.12 2.47 -7.55
C ASP A 159 18.82 3.04 -6.94
N GLY A 160 17.97 2.16 -6.40
CA GLY A 160 16.76 2.54 -5.67
C GLY A 160 17.02 2.89 -4.19
N PRO A 161 15.96 3.18 -3.43
CA PRO A 161 16.06 3.47 -2.00
C PRO A 161 16.56 2.27 -1.20
N ASP A 162 17.03 2.51 0.02
CA ASP A 162 17.41 1.44 0.94
C ASP A 162 16.25 0.47 1.12
N GLN A 163 16.48 -0.80 0.80
CA GLN A 163 15.53 -1.87 1.01
C GLN A 163 16.25 -3.14 1.42
N TYR A 164 15.55 -4.03 2.10
CA TYR A 164 16.10 -5.31 2.51
C TYR A 164 15.67 -6.41 1.55
N GLU A 165 16.50 -7.44 1.42
CA GLU A 165 16.21 -8.66 0.68
C GLU A 165 16.54 -9.89 1.53
N ASP A 166 15.82 -10.98 1.28
CA ASP A 166 16.09 -12.27 1.90
C ASP A 166 17.32 -12.94 1.26
N SER A 167 17.72 -14.09 1.79
CA SER A 167 18.91 -14.83 1.30
C SER A 167 18.83 -15.24 -0.17
N THR A 168 17.62 -15.35 -0.73
CA THR A 168 17.40 -15.71 -2.14
C THR A 168 17.29 -14.49 -3.05
N GLY A 169 17.10 -13.28 -2.49
CA GLY A 169 16.82 -12.06 -3.22
C GLY A 169 15.43 -12.02 -3.86
N GLN A 170 14.54 -12.94 -3.50
CA GLN A 170 13.19 -13.05 -4.07
C GLN A 170 12.15 -12.24 -3.29
N LEU A 171 12.38 -12.03 -1.99
CA LEU A 171 11.52 -11.25 -1.11
C LEU A 171 12.20 -9.94 -0.72
N MET A 172 11.39 -8.98 -0.30
CA MET A 172 11.87 -7.70 0.21
C MET A 172 11.19 -7.28 1.52
N MET A 173 11.86 -6.43 2.29
CA MET A 173 11.26 -5.66 3.40
C MET A 173 11.63 -4.18 3.30
N LEU A 174 10.69 -3.32 3.68
CA LEU A 174 10.92 -1.88 3.80
C LEU A 174 11.72 -1.59 5.11
N PRO A 175 12.48 -0.48 5.18
CA PRO A 175 13.25 -0.10 6.37
C PRO A 175 12.50 0.19 7.68
#